data_AF-A0A3C1LU26-F1
#
_entry.id   AF-A0A3C1LU26-F1
#
_cell.length_a   1.000
_cell.length_b   1.000
_cell.length_c   1.000
_cell.angle_alpha   90.00
_cell.angle_beta   90.00
_cell.angle_gamma   90.00
#
_symmetry.space_group_name_H-M   'P 1'
#
loop_
_entity.id
_entity.type
_entity.pdbx_description
1 polymer ?
#
loop_
_entity_poly.entity_id
_entity_poly.type
_entity_poly.pdbx_seq_one_letter_code
_entity_poly.pdbx_strand_id
1 'polypeptide(L)'
;MYRNPVIPGFNPDPSICHVGDRYYIVTSTFEYFPGVTIWESKDLMNWSYCDSVLKTESHLDLDRSPDSLGLYAATIRHHNGRFYMVTTNKYKKFNFVVSAEDIHGPWTEPKFIWQTGIDPSLFFTEDGRCFYTSNGETDPYTKSRGIFGAFINPDTGEMLE
;
A
#
# COMPACT_ATOMS: atom_id res chain seq x y z
N MET A 1 4.42 -12.10 -26.88
CA MET A 1 4.00 -10.72 -27.23
C MET A 1 3.21 -10.21 -26.05
N TYR A 2 3.59 -9.07 -25.47
CA TYR A 2 2.84 -8.45 -24.37
C TYR A 2 1.74 -7.53 -24.94
N ARG A 3 0.62 -7.38 -24.24
CA ARG A 3 -0.49 -6.52 -24.64
C ARG A 3 -0.99 -5.72 -23.45
N ASN A 4 -1.05 -4.40 -23.63
CA ASN A 4 -1.63 -3.51 -22.63
C ASN A 4 -3.15 -3.36 -22.81
N PRO A 5 -3.89 -3.11 -21.72
CA PRO A 5 -3.44 -3.20 -20.33
C PRO A 5 -3.17 -4.66 -19.90
N VAL A 6 -2.08 -4.91 -19.17
CA VAL A 6 -1.72 -6.25 -18.68
C VAL A 6 -2.71 -6.78 -17.62
N ILE A 7 -3.36 -5.86 -16.90
CA ILE A 7 -4.47 -6.14 -15.99
C ILE A 7 -5.60 -5.17 -16.40
N PRO A 8 -6.61 -5.61 -17.18
CA PRO A 8 -7.70 -4.76 -17.63
C PRO A 8 -8.72 -4.45 -16.53
N GLY A 9 -9.61 -3.49 -16.79
CA GLY A 9 -10.70 -3.13 -15.88
C GLY A 9 -10.28 -2.18 -14.76
N PHE A 10 -10.97 -2.24 -13.62
CA PHE A 10 -10.73 -1.41 -12.45
C PHE A 10 -9.52 -1.92 -11.66
N ASN A 11 -8.33 -1.55 -12.15
CA ASN A 11 -7.03 -1.89 -11.54
C ASN A 11 -6.08 -0.68 -11.50
N PRO A 12 -6.46 0.40 -10.78
CA PRO A 12 -5.68 1.63 -10.69
C PRO A 12 -4.47 1.51 -9.74
N ASP A 13 -3.58 2.50 -9.81
CA ASP A 13 -2.43 2.69 -8.92
C ASP A 13 -1.56 1.44 -8.71
N PRO A 14 -1.08 0.78 -9.79
CA PRO A 14 -0.32 -0.46 -9.66
C PRO A 14 1.01 -0.24 -8.94
N SER A 15 1.24 -0.95 -7.84
CA SER A 15 2.54 -1.02 -7.17
C SER A 15 3.10 -2.44 -7.28
N ILE A 16 4.29 -2.55 -7.89
CA ILE A 16 4.92 -3.84 -8.20
C ILE A 16 6.03 -4.20 -7.21
N CYS A 17 6.15 -5.48 -6.87
CA CYS A 17 7.26 -6.05 -6.11
C CYS A 17 7.67 -7.41 -6.69
N HIS A 18 8.96 -7.74 -6.66
CA HIS A 18 9.50 -9.02 -7.13
C HIS A 18 10.12 -9.80 -5.97
N VAL A 19 9.71 -11.06 -5.78
CA VAL A 19 10.18 -11.93 -4.69
C VAL A 19 10.34 -13.35 -5.23
N GLY A 20 11.55 -13.91 -5.11
CA GLY A 20 11.84 -15.23 -5.64
C GLY A 20 11.73 -15.28 -7.16
N ASP A 21 10.87 -16.15 -7.69
CA ASP A 21 10.58 -16.31 -9.12
C ASP A 21 9.28 -15.61 -9.58
N ARG A 22 8.70 -14.74 -8.73
CA ARG A 22 7.38 -14.13 -8.95
C ARG A 22 7.40 -12.61 -8.80
N TYR A 23 6.55 -11.99 -9.60
CA TYR A 23 6.17 -10.59 -9.52
C TYR A 23 4.76 -10.48 -8.95
N TYR A 24 4.55 -9.48 -8.10
CA TYR A 24 3.27 -9.15 -7.52
C TYR A 24 2.92 -7.71 -7.82
N ILE A 25 1.68 -7.43 -8.18
CA ILE A 25 1.11 -6.08 -8.28
C ILE A 25 0.00 -5.96 -7.26
N VAL A 26 -0.02 -4.86 -6.51
CA VAL A 26 -1.22 -4.44 -5.77
C VAL A 26 -1.89 -3.26 -6.44
N THR A 27 -3.22 -3.18 -6.37
CA THR A 27 -4.03 -2.08 -6.91
C THR A 27 -5.00 -1.55 -5.86
N SER A 28 -5.31 -0.25 -5.95
CA SER A 28 -6.29 0.39 -5.07
C SER A 28 -7.71 -0.09 -5.37
N THR A 29 -8.56 -0.16 -4.34
CA THR A 29 -9.93 -0.71 -4.44
C THR A 29 -10.99 0.25 -3.93
N PHE A 30 -10.60 1.40 -3.40
CA PHE A 30 -11.52 2.43 -2.92
C PHE A 30 -12.52 1.85 -1.89
N GLU A 31 -13.81 1.97 -2.10
CA GLU A 31 -14.88 1.47 -1.23
C GLU A 31 -15.12 -0.05 -1.34
N TYR A 32 -14.47 -0.74 -2.27
CA TYR A 32 -14.68 -2.17 -2.51
C TYR A 32 -13.93 -3.04 -1.49
N PHE A 33 -14.61 -4.10 -1.05
CA PHE A 33 -14.10 -5.08 -0.10
C PHE A 33 -14.26 -6.52 -0.65
N PRO A 34 -13.29 -7.44 -0.48
CA PRO A 34 -11.98 -7.30 0.17
C PRO A 34 -11.07 -6.25 -0.47
N GLY A 35 -10.33 -5.52 0.37
CA GLY A 35 -9.56 -4.35 -0.04
C GLY A 35 -8.14 -4.65 -0.52
N VAL A 36 -7.65 -3.85 -1.47
CA VAL A 36 -6.35 -3.94 -2.13
C VAL A 36 -6.12 -5.30 -2.79
N THR A 37 -6.38 -5.38 -4.11
CA THR A 37 -6.19 -6.65 -4.84
C THR A 37 -4.72 -6.95 -5.06
N ILE A 38 -4.36 -8.23 -5.09
CA ILE A 38 -3.04 -8.75 -5.39
C ILE A 38 -3.12 -9.54 -6.71
N TRP A 39 -2.23 -9.22 -7.63
CA TRP A 39 -2.01 -9.95 -8.88
C TRP A 39 -0.64 -10.58 -8.85
N GLU A 40 -0.49 -11.76 -9.45
CA GLU A 40 0.81 -12.42 -9.59
C GLU A 40 1.17 -12.72 -11.04
N SER A 41 2.47 -12.73 -11.33
CA SER A 41 3.03 -13.09 -12.63
C SER A 41 4.42 -13.70 -12.49
N LYS A 42 4.82 -14.55 -13.45
CA LYS A 42 6.20 -15.04 -13.58
C LYS A 42 6.98 -14.36 -14.70
N ASP A 43 6.29 -13.66 -15.59
CA ASP A 43 6.85 -13.20 -16.87
C ASP A 43 6.51 -11.73 -17.19
N LEU A 44 5.84 -11.03 -16.27
CA LEU A 44 5.34 -9.65 -16.41
C LEU A 44 4.28 -9.46 -17.51
N MET A 45 3.93 -10.52 -18.25
CA MET A 45 3.01 -10.49 -19.37
C MET A 45 1.65 -11.07 -19.00
N ASN A 46 1.65 -12.20 -18.31
CA ASN A 46 0.46 -12.92 -17.90
C ASN A 46 0.25 -12.72 -16.40
N TRP A 47 -0.86 -12.09 -16.04
CA TRP A 47 -1.21 -11.79 -14.66
C TRP A 47 -2.49 -12.52 -14.26
N SER A 48 -2.47 -13.17 -13.10
CA SER A 48 -3.65 -13.76 -12.49
C SER A 48 -3.95 -13.11 -11.15
N TYR A 49 -5.23 -12.98 -10.83
CA TYR A 49 -5.64 -12.63 -9.48
C TYR A 49 -5.06 -13.65 -8.50
N CYS A 50 -4.44 -13.17 -7.45
CA CYS A 50 -3.74 -13.94 -6.43
C CYS A 50 -4.57 -14.00 -5.14
N ASP A 51 -4.86 -12.83 -4.57
CA ASP A 51 -5.58 -12.67 -3.30
C ASP A 51 -5.94 -11.17 -3.10
N SER A 52 -6.45 -10.80 -1.93
CA SER A 52 -6.55 -9.42 -1.47
C SER A 52 -5.88 -9.26 -0.10
N VAL A 53 -5.34 -8.07 0.18
CA VAL A 53 -4.62 -7.80 1.44
C VAL A 53 -5.60 -7.68 2.62
N LEU A 54 -6.66 -6.88 2.47
CA LEU A 54 -7.58 -6.51 3.54
C LEU A 54 -8.87 -7.33 3.47
N LYS A 55 -8.86 -8.49 4.13
CA LYS A 55 -9.92 -9.52 4.04
C LYS A 55 -10.88 -9.61 5.24
N THR A 56 -10.61 -8.91 6.33
CA THR A 56 -11.42 -8.98 7.56
C THR A 56 -11.88 -7.59 7.98
N GLU A 57 -12.98 -7.52 8.72
CA GLU A 57 -13.47 -6.26 9.30
C GLU A 57 -12.47 -5.66 10.30
N SER A 58 -11.66 -6.50 10.97
CA SER A 58 -10.59 -6.03 11.86
C SER A 58 -9.51 -5.24 11.10
N HIS A 59 -9.21 -5.64 9.86
CA HIS A 59 -8.26 -4.91 9.02
C HIS A 59 -8.78 -3.54 8.59
N LEU A 60 -10.07 -3.42 8.27
CA LEU A 60 -10.63 -2.11 7.88
C LEU A 60 -12.16 -2.07 7.89
N ASP A 61 -12.69 -1.08 8.61
CA ASP A 61 -14.08 -0.67 8.50
C ASP A 61 -14.25 0.33 7.34
N LEU A 62 -14.85 -0.15 6.25
CA LEU A 62 -15.29 0.65 5.09
C LEU A 62 -16.79 0.99 5.14
N ASP A 63 -17.50 0.71 6.24
CA ASP A 63 -18.92 1.02 6.35
C ASP A 63 -19.15 2.51 6.05
N ARG A 64 -20.13 2.77 5.18
CA ARG A 64 -20.54 4.10 4.72
C ARG A 64 -19.44 4.93 4.06
N SER A 65 -18.34 4.33 3.62
CA SER A 65 -17.39 5.03 2.76
C SER A 65 -18.13 5.53 1.52
N PRO A 66 -18.10 6.84 1.21
CA PRO A 66 -18.68 7.36 -0.02
C PRO A 66 -18.02 6.79 -1.27
N ASP A 67 -18.72 6.87 -2.39
CA ASP A 67 -18.23 6.48 -3.71
C ASP A 67 -16.86 7.11 -3.99
N SER A 68 -15.93 6.30 -4.51
CA SER A 68 -14.53 6.69 -4.78
C SER A 68 -13.74 7.19 -3.57
N LEU A 69 -14.14 6.88 -2.33
CA LEU A 69 -13.32 7.05 -1.12
C LEU A 69 -12.80 5.69 -0.62
N GLY A 70 -12.43 5.56 0.65
CA GLY A 70 -11.84 4.33 1.17
C GLY A 70 -10.38 4.17 0.77
N LEU A 71 -10.01 3.03 0.16
CA LEU A 71 -8.64 2.60 -0.07
C LEU A 71 -8.02 3.19 -1.35
N TYR A 72 -7.18 4.20 -1.17
CA TYR A 72 -6.46 4.85 -2.26
C TYR A 72 -5.18 4.07 -2.63
N ALA A 73 -4.32 4.66 -3.46
CA ALA A 73 -3.06 4.07 -3.92
C ALA A 73 -2.33 3.30 -2.80
N ALA A 74 -2.05 2.03 -3.09
CA ALA A 74 -1.34 1.14 -2.18
C ALA A 74 0.08 0.92 -2.69
N THR A 75 1.04 0.84 -1.77
CA THR A 75 2.42 0.49 -2.08
C THR A 75 2.77 -0.85 -1.45
N ILE A 76 3.30 -1.78 -2.24
CA ILE A 76 3.85 -3.04 -1.73
C ILE A 76 5.38 -3.08 -1.83
N ARG A 77 6.04 -3.54 -0.76
CA ARG A 77 7.48 -3.80 -0.70
C ARG A 77 7.72 -5.14 -0.03
N HIS A 78 8.85 -5.76 -0.35
CA HIS A 78 9.34 -6.94 0.36
C HIS A 78 10.72 -6.62 0.93
N HIS A 79 10.88 -6.82 2.24
CA HIS A 79 12.12 -6.54 2.95
C HIS A 79 12.29 -7.57 4.07
N ASN A 80 13.51 -8.11 4.20
CA ASN A 80 13.87 -9.09 5.22
C ASN A 80 12.87 -10.26 5.38
N GLY A 81 12.40 -10.82 4.27
CA GLY A 81 11.50 -11.98 4.26
C GLY A 81 10.03 -11.65 4.58
N ARG A 82 9.65 -10.36 4.60
CA ARG A 82 8.28 -9.92 4.86
C ARG A 82 7.79 -8.96 3.79
N PHE A 83 6.53 -9.10 3.42
CA PHE A 83 5.79 -8.11 2.64
C PHE A 83 5.28 -7.01 3.56
N TYR A 84 5.35 -5.77 3.08
CA TYR A 84 4.78 -4.59 3.68
C TYR A 84 3.86 -3.93 2.65
N MET A 85 2.60 -3.73 3.01
CA MET A 85 1.64 -2.95 2.21
C MET A 85 1.25 -1.70 3.00
N VAL A 86 1.44 -0.54 2.40
CA VAL A 86 0.99 0.75 2.96
C VAL A 86 -0.04 1.38 2.04
N THR A 87 -1.11 1.95 2.61
CA THR A 87 -2.17 2.62 1.85
C THR A 87 -2.83 3.70 2.69
N THR A 88 -3.70 4.48 2.06
CA THR A 88 -4.53 5.50 2.70
C THR A 88 -5.98 5.03 2.76
N ASN A 89 -6.60 5.09 3.94
CA ASN A 89 -8.05 5.18 4.01
C ASN A 89 -8.43 6.67 3.92
N LYS A 90 -8.85 7.11 2.73
CA LYS A 90 -9.16 8.52 2.47
C LYS A 90 -10.38 8.99 3.25
N TYR A 91 -11.37 8.13 3.43
CA TYR A 91 -12.59 8.47 4.15
C TYR A 91 -12.31 8.73 5.63
N LYS A 92 -11.54 7.83 6.26
CA LYS A 92 -11.17 7.93 7.68
C LYS A 92 -9.93 8.81 7.93
N LYS A 93 -9.25 9.27 6.86
CA LYS A 93 -8.13 10.24 6.86
C LYS A 93 -6.87 9.76 7.58
N PHE A 94 -6.50 8.50 7.40
CA PHE A 94 -5.25 7.96 7.93
C PHE A 94 -4.50 7.12 6.90
N ASN A 95 -3.19 7.06 7.07
CA ASN A 95 -2.30 6.11 6.41
C ASN A 95 -1.99 4.98 7.38
N PHE A 96 -1.82 3.77 6.86
CA PHE A 96 -1.48 2.62 7.68
C PHE A 96 -0.67 1.61 6.88
N VAL A 97 0.12 0.82 7.60
CA VAL A 97 0.88 -0.30 7.07
C VAL A 97 0.37 -1.61 7.68
N VAL A 98 0.33 -2.66 6.86
CA VAL A 98 0.16 -4.05 7.28
C VAL A 98 1.32 -4.87 6.72
N SER A 99 1.63 -5.99 7.35
CA SER A 99 2.70 -6.87 6.91
C SER A 99 2.31 -8.34 6.95
N ALA A 100 3.00 -9.17 6.17
CA ALA A 100 2.85 -10.62 6.17
C ALA A 100 4.15 -11.29 5.74
N GLU A 101 4.42 -12.50 6.21
CA GLU A 101 5.56 -13.31 5.74
C GLU A 101 5.27 -14.00 4.39
N ASP A 102 4.00 -14.21 4.10
CA ASP A 102 3.50 -14.78 2.84
C ASP A 102 2.53 -13.80 2.18
N ILE A 103 2.55 -13.70 0.86
CA ILE A 103 1.71 -12.77 0.09
C ILE A 103 0.20 -13.04 0.29
N HIS A 104 -0.18 -14.28 0.61
CA HIS A 104 -1.55 -14.70 0.93
C HIS A 104 -1.97 -14.39 2.38
N GLY A 105 -1.02 -13.89 3.19
CA GLY A 105 -1.19 -13.61 4.61
C GLY A 105 -0.79 -14.78 5.52
N PRO A 106 -1.19 -14.77 6.80
CA PRO A 106 -2.06 -13.78 7.42
C PRO A 106 -1.38 -12.40 7.46
N TRP A 107 -2.16 -11.37 7.12
CA TRP A 107 -1.73 -9.98 7.26
C TRP A 107 -1.93 -9.52 8.70
N THR A 108 -1.02 -8.68 9.21
CA THR A 108 -1.15 -8.10 10.55
C THR A 108 -2.30 -7.10 10.62
N GLU A 109 -2.77 -6.82 11.84
CA GLU A 109 -3.60 -5.65 12.10
C GLU A 109 -2.90 -4.34 11.67
N PRO A 110 -3.65 -3.33 11.19
CA PRO A 110 -3.10 -2.05 10.75
C PRO A 110 -2.23 -1.35 11.79
N LYS A 111 -1.09 -0.83 11.33
CA LYS A 111 -0.22 0.06 12.09
C LYS A 111 -0.34 1.47 11.52
N PHE A 112 -0.93 2.38 12.28
CA PHE A 112 -1.23 3.73 11.81
C PHE A 112 0.03 4.59 11.76
N ILE A 113 0.16 5.36 10.68
CA ILE A 113 1.27 6.28 10.46
C ILE A 113 0.76 7.69 10.64
N TRP A 114 1.35 8.42 11.60
CA TRP A 114 0.95 9.77 11.97
C TRP A 114 1.53 10.84 11.05
N GLN A 115 1.38 10.62 9.75
CA GLN A 115 1.77 11.55 8.70
C GLN A 115 0.57 11.83 7.78
N THR A 116 0.31 13.12 7.50
CA THR A 116 -0.82 13.53 6.64
C THR A 116 -0.59 13.15 5.17
N GLY A 117 -1.57 13.44 4.32
CA GLY A 117 -1.45 13.18 2.89
C GLY A 117 -2.04 11.88 2.40
N ILE A 118 -1.86 11.62 1.11
CA ILE A 118 -2.19 10.36 0.45
C ILE A 118 -0.95 9.81 -0.30
N ASP A 119 -1.15 8.67 -0.96
CA ASP A 119 -0.15 7.98 -1.77
C ASP A 119 1.12 7.61 -0.98
N PRO A 120 0.96 6.88 0.14
CA PRO A 120 2.09 6.48 0.95
C PRO A 120 2.99 5.50 0.20
N SER A 121 4.30 5.62 0.41
CA SER A 121 5.29 4.70 -0.13
C SER A 121 6.40 4.45 0.88
N LEU A 122 6.87 3.21 0.93
CA LEU A 122 7.99 2.77 1.75
C LEU A 122 9.23 2.58 0.88
N PHE A 123 10.37 3.04 1.41
CA PHE A 123 11.69 2.78 0.90
C PHE A 123 12.57 2.22 2.02
N PHE A 124 13.05 0.99 1.85
CA PHE A 124 14.01 0.39 2.77
C PHE A 124 15.43 0.72 2.32
N THR A 125 16.18 1.41 3.18
CA THR A 125 17.56 1.80 2.94
C THR A 125 18.51 0.62 3.09
N GLU A 126 19.74 0.76 2.61
CA GLU A 126 20.78 -0.28 2.70
C GLU A 126 21.14 -0.65 4.14
N ASP A 127 21.03 0.30 5.08
CA ASP A 127 21.23 0.08 6.52
C ASP A 127 20.00 -0.51 7.23
N GLY A 128 18.96 -0.91 6.48
CA GLY A 128 17.76 -1.59 6.99
C GLY A 128 16.71 -0.66 7.60
N ARG A 129 16.88 0.67 7.54
CA ARG A 129 15.86 1.61 8.00
C ARG A 129 14.75 1.76 6.96
N CYS A 130 13.55 2.13 7.43
CA CYS A 130 12.40 2.35 6.58
C CYS A 130 12.11 3.85 6.48
N PHE A 131 12.27 4.42 5.29
CA PHE A 131 11.88 5.78 4.96
C PHE A 131 10.47 5.77 4.35
N TYR A 132 9.54 6.46 5.00
CA TYR A 132 8.17 6.66 4.56
C TYR A 132 8.05 7.99 3.81
N THR A 133 7.21 8.00 2.77
CA THR A 133 6.87 9.23 2.03
C THR A 133 5.37 9.29 1.76
N SER A 134 4.82 10.50 1.72
CA SER A 134 3.47 10.79 1.19
C SER A 134 3.47 12.16 0.51
N ASN A 135 2.45 12.43 -0.32
CA ASN A 135 2.18 13.80 -0.75
C ASN A 135 1.51 14.59 0.39
N GLY A 136 1.62 15.91 0.43
CA GLY A 136 0.88 16.69 1.41
C GLY A 136 1.33 18.13 1.53
N GLU A 137 0.84 18.81 2.56
CA GLU A 137 1.22 20.19 2.87
C GLU A 137 2.59 20.18 3.56
N THR A 138 3.61 20.68 2.87
CA THR A 138 4.99 20.72 3.36
C THR A 138 5.26 21.93 4.24
N ASP A 139 4.43 22.96 4.14
CA ASP A 139 4.51 24.18 4.96
C ASP A 139 3.10 24.66 5.31
N PRO A 140 2.73 24.67 6.61
CA PRO A 140 1.40 25.02 7.05
C PRO A 140 1.07 26.51 6.90
N TYR A 141 2.07 27.37 6.77
CA TYR A 141 1.93 28.82 6.65
C TYR A 141 1.76 29.24 5.19
N THR A 142 2.59 28.69 4.30
CA THR A 142 2.49 29.00 2.87
C THR A 142 1.49 28.13 2.12
N LYS A 143 0.96 27.06 2.77
CA LYS A 143 0.11 26.04 2.14
C LYS A 143 0.79 25.35 0.96
N SER A 144 2.13 25.37 0.94
CA SER A 144 2.92 24.71 -0.09
C SER A 144 2.69 23.20 -0.01
N ARG A 145 2.56 22.56 -1.17
CA ARG A 145 2.38 21.11 -1.29
C ARG A 145 3.60 20.48 -1.94
N GLY A 146 3.93 19.27 -1.51
CA GLY A 146 5.04 18.51 -2.04
C GLY A 146 5.06 17.10 -1.49
N ILE A 147 6.22 16.46 -1.60
CA ILE A 147 6.50 15.18 -0.96
C ILE A 147 7.23 15.48 0.35
N PHE A 148 6.82 14.80 1.41
CA PHE A 148 7.49 14.83 2.69
C PHE A 148 7.63 13.42 3.22
N GLY A 149 8.65 13.19 4.03
CA GLY A 149 8.98 11.87 4.50
C GLY A 149 9.74 11.90 5.80
N ALA A 150 9.75 10.74 6.44
CA ALA A 150 10.40 10.51 7.72
C ALA A 150 10.83 9.05 7.79
N PHE A 151 11.79 8.77 8.66
CA PHE A 151 12.04 7.39 9.06
C PHE A 151 10.90 6.90 9.96
N ILE A 152 10.49 5.64 9.78
CA ILE A 152 9.46 5.00 10.60
C ILE A 152 9.91 3.60 11.01
N ASN A 153 9.32 3.08 12.09
CA ASN A 153 9.25 1.65 12.34
C ASN A 153 8.02 1.07 11.61
N PRO A 154 8.18 0.27 10.55
CA PRO A 154 7.04 -0.23 9.76
C PRO A 154 6.23 -1.32 10.49
N ASP A 155 6.75 -1.90 11.57
CA ASP A 155 6.04 -2.92 12.35
C ASP A 155 5.14 -2.29 13.43
N THR A 156 5.36 -1.01 13.76
CA THR A 156 4.57 -0.26 14.76
C THR A 156 3.86 0.96 14.19
N GLY A 157 4.31 1.49 13.05
CA GLY A 157 3.83 2.75 12.46
C GLY A 157 4.43 4.01 13.10
N GLU A 158 5.32 3.85 14.09
CA GLU A 158 5.93 4.97 14.82
C GLU A 158 6.93 5.72 13.96
N MET A 159 6.89 7.04 14.03
CA MET A 159 7.88 7.92 13.41
C MET A 159 9.17 7.88 14.23
N LEU A 160 10.32 7.83 13.56
CA LEU A 160 11.64 7.83 14.18
C LEU A 160 12.26 9.23 14.07
N GLU A 161 12.95 9.65 15.12
CA GLU A 161 13.71 10.92 15.19
C GLU A 161 14.96 10.91 14.31
#